data_AF-A0A7S1GFT1-F1
#
_entry.id   AF-A0A7S1GFT1-F1
#
_cell.length_a   1.000
_cell.length_b   1.000
_cell.length_c   1.000
_cell.angle_alpha   90.00
_cell.angle_beta   90.00
_cell.angle_gamma   90.00
#
_symmetry.space_group_name_H-M   'P 1'
#
loop_
_entity.id
_entity.type
_entity.pdbx_description
1 polymer ?
#
loop_
_entity_poly.entity_id
_entity_poly.type
_entity_poly.pdbx_seq_one_letter_code
_entity_poly.pdbx_strand_id
1 'polypeptide(L)'
;VHALREQETKIARDAEEIGGLRRETELMRDEVHDLKTKAKVFRPGNCHVCGDELELPAVHFLCEHSFHKNCLVENKDECPLCIEDQRHVLGITRRLGAT
;
A
#
# COMPACT_ATOMS: atom_id res chain seq x y z
N VAL A 1 -6.83 -43.23 -9.78
CA VAL A 1 -8.11 -42.53 -9.52
C VAL A 1 -8.02 -41.55 -8.34
N HIS A 2 -7.42 -41.93 -7.20
CA HIS A 2 -7.24 -41.03 -6.03
C HIS A 2 -6.43 -39.77 -6.37
N ALA A 3 -5.24 -39.93 -6.96
CA ALA A 3 -4.36 -38.82 -7.32
C ALA A 3 -4.98 -37.84 -8.34
N LEU A 4 -5.85 -38.31 -9.24
CA LEU A 4 -6.56 -37.46 -10.20
C LEU A 4 -7.57 -36.54 -9.49
N ARG A 5 -8.35 -37.08 -8.55
CA ARG A 5 -9.29 -36.28 -7.74
C ARG A 5 -8.57 -35.24 -6.89
N GLU A 6 -7.44 -35.59 -6.28
CA GLU A 6 -6.63 -34.64 -5.52
C GLU A 6 -6.12 -33.50 -6.40
N GLN A 7 -5.64 -33.80 -7.61
CA GLN A 7 -5.24 -32.78 -8.57
C GLN A 7 -6.40 -31.90 -9.01
N GLU A 8 -7.58 -32.47 -9.31
CA GLU A 8 -8.78 -31.70 -9.65
C GLU A 8 -9.18 -30.75 -8.53
N THR A 9 -9.13 -31.19 -7.26
CA THR A 9 -9.42 -30.30 -6.12
C THR A 9 -8.38 -29.19 -5.99
N LYS A 10 -7.11 -29.46 -6.29
CA LYS A 10 -6.06 -28.46 -6.22
C LYS A 10 -6.24 -27.41 -7.31
N ILE A 11 -6.52 -27.83 -8.55
CA ILE A 11 -6.80 -26.93 -9.67
C ILE A 11 -8.00 -26.03 -9.36
N ALA A 12 -9.06 -26.59 -8.77
CA ALA A 12 -10.23 -25.80 -8.37
C ALA A 12 -9.89 -24.72 -7.34
N ARG A 13 -9.09 -25.07 -6.31
CA ARG A 13 -8.63 -24.09 -5.29
C ARG A 13 -7.72 -23.02 -5.89
N ASP A 14 -6.74 -23.43 -6.70
CA ASP A 14 -5.81 -22.51 -7.35
C ASP A 14 -6.58 -21.54 -8.27
N ALA A 15 -7.61 -22.02 -8.98
CA ALA A 15 -8.47 -21.18 -9.83
C ALA A 15 -9.30 -20.16 -9.03
N GLU A 16 -9.82 -20.56 -7.87
CA GLU A 16 -10.52 -19.65 -6.96
C GLU A 16 -9.58 -18.57 -6.41
N GLU A 17 -8.39 -18.96 -5.98
CA GLU A 17 -7.35 -18.05 -5.48
C GLU A 17 -6.92 -17.05 -6.56
N ILE A 18 -6.64 -17.52 -7.78
CA ILE A 18 -6.35 -16.65 -8.94
C ILE A 18 -7.49 -15.65 -9.17
N GLY A 19 -8.75 -16.10 -9.07
CA GLY A 19 -9.91 -15.24 -9.19
C GLY A 19 -9.95 -14.15 -8.11
N GLY A 20 -9.61 -14.50 -6.87
CA GLY A 20 -9.47 -13.54 -5.76
C GLY A 20 -8.38 -12.51 -6.00
N LEU A 21 -7.16 -12.97 -6.31
CA LEU A 21 -6.01 -12.11 -6.54
C LEU A 21 -6.22 -11.14 -7.72
N ARG A 22 -6.91 -11.58 -8.79
CA ARG A 22 -7.26 -10.71 -9.91
C ARG A 22 -8.18 -9.57 -9.50
N ARG A 23 -9.25 -9.87 -8.75
CA ARG A 23 -10.17 -8.84 -8.24
C ARG A 23 -9.45 -7.86 -7.32
N GLU A 24 -8.60 -8.35 -6.43
CA GLU A 24 -7.82 -7.49 -5.54
C GLU A 24 -6.87 -6.58 -6.33
N THR A 25 -6.22 -7.12 -7.37
CA THR A 25 -5.36 -6.35 -8.27
C THR A 25 -6.14 -5.26 -9.03
N GLU A 26 -7.36 -5.55 -9.47
CA GLU A 26 -8.24 -4.57 -10.12
C GLU A 26 -8.60 -3.43 -9.15
N LEU A 27 -8.99 -3.76 -7.92
CA LEU A 27 -9.28 -2.77 -6.87
C LEU A 27 -8.07 -1.87 -6.58
N MET A 28 -6.87 -2.45 -6.46
CA MET A 28 -5.64 -1.67 -6.26
C MET A 28 -5.35 -0.74 -7.45
N ARG A 29 -5.64 -1.16 -8.69
CA ARG A 29 -5.44 -0.31 -9.88
C ARG A 29 -6.40 0.87 -9.88
N ASP A 30 -7.65 0.65 -9.50
CA ASP A 30 -8.65 1.72 -9.36
C ASP A 30 -8.25 2.70 -8.26
N GLU A 31 -7.74 2.20 -7.12
CA GLU A 31 -7.21 3.06 -6.06
C GLU A 31 -6.01 3.90 -6.55
N VAL A 32 -5.07 3.30 -7.28
CA VAL A 32 -3.93 4.03 -7.88
C VAL A 32 -4.42 5.11 -8.86
N HIS A 33 -5.45 4.81 -9.65
CA HIS A 33 -6.05 5.79 -10.56
C HIS A 33 -6.66 6.96 -9.78
N ASP A 34 -7.41 6.66 -8.73
CA ASP A 34 -8.05 7.67 -7.87
C ASP A 34 -7.01 8.54 -7.18
N LEU A 35 -5.95 7.96 -6.62
CA LEU A 35 -4.85 8.72 -5.99
C LEU A 35 -4.12 9.66 -6.96
N LYS A 36 -4.09 9.33 -8.26
CA LYS A 36 -3.45 10.17 -9.29
C LYS A 36 -4.34 11.27 -9.84
N THR A 37 -5.65 11.07 -9.81
CA THR A 37 -6.61 11.92 -10.55
C THR A 37 -7.55 12.70 -9.66
N LYS A 38 -7.76 12.26 -8.43
CA LYS A 38 -8.71 12.86 -7.47
C LYS A 38 -7.95 13.47 -6.30
N ALA A 39 -8.49 14.57 -5.77
CA ALA A 39 -8.01 15.13 -4.53
C ALA A 39 -8.39 14.22 -3.36
N LYS A 40 -7.42 13.92 -2.48
CA LYS A 40 -7.65 13.15 -1.25
C LYS A 40 -7.84 14.11 -0.07
N VAL A 41 -8.93 13.93 0.67
CA VAL A 41 -9.20 14.72 1.88
C VAL A 41 -8.49 14.06 3.06
N PHE A 42 -7.51 14.76 3.63
CA PHE A 42 -6.90 14.38 4.90
C PHE A 42 -7.71 14.99 6.03
N ARG A 43 -8.22 14.14 6.93
CA ARG A 43 -8.92 14.60 8.14
C ARG A 43 -7.89 14.97 9.21
N PRO A 44 -8.19 15.94 10.09
CA PRO A 44 -7.39 16.15 11.29
C PRO A 44 -7.29 14.85 12.08
N GLY A 45 -6.08 14.51 12.48
CA GLY A 45 -5.79 13.30 13.23
C GLY A 45 -4.57 13.52 14.10
N ASN A 46 -4.09 12.45 14.72
CA ASN A 46 -2.92 12.50 15.58
C ASN A 46 -1.64 12.33 14.76
N CYS A 47 -0.56 12.98 15.20
CA CYS A 47 0.77 12.78 14.67
C CYS A 47 1.21 11.35 14.95
N HIS A 48 1.62 10.62 13.92
CA HIS A 48 2.01 9.21 14.07
C HIS A 48 3.35 9.01 14.80
N VAL A 49 4.07 10.09 15.11
CA VAL A 49 5.34 10.04 15.88
C VAL A 49 5.12 10.38 17.35
N CYS A 50 4.44 11.49 17.68
CA CYS A 50 4.25 11.91 19.08
C CYS A 50 2.88 11.54 19.67
N GLY A 51 1.90 11.21 18.84
CA GLY A 51 0.54 10.87 19.27
C GLY A 51 -0.36 12.08 19.58
N ASP A 52 0.16 13.30 19.60
CA ASP A 52 -0.64 14.51 19.83
C ASP A 52 -1.46 14.91 18.60
N GLU A 53 -2.50 15.70 18.81
CA GLU A 53 -3.31 16.26 17.72
C GLU A 53 -2.44 17.07 16.75
N LEU A 54 -2.69 16.87 15.44
CA LEU A 54 -1.96 17.59 14.41
C LEU A 54 -2.36 19.06 14.38
N GLU A 55 -1.35 19.90 14.53
CA GLU A 55 -1.46 21.34 14.30
C GLU A 55 -0.63 21.73 13.07
N LEU A 56 -1.02 22.84 12.45
CA LEU A 56 -0.29 23.36 11.30
C LEU A 56 1.05 23.98 11.76
N PRO A 57 2.16 23.74 11.02
CA PRO A 57 2.23 23.01 9.76
C PRO A 57 2.34 21.48 9.94
N ALA A 58 1.48 20.75 9.21
CA ALA A 58 1.50 19.29 9.12
C ALA A 58 1.94 18.81 7.72
N VAL A 59 2.42 17.58 7.66
CA VAL A 59 2.78 16.87 6.42
C VAL A 59 1.95 15.60 6.35
N HIS A 60 1.29 15.40 5.21
CA HIS A 60 0.42 14.25 4.95
C HIS A 60 0.96 13.45 3.77
N PHE A 61 1.06 12.13 3.92
CA PHE A 61 1.42 11.21 2.85
C PHE A 61 0.18 10.52 2.31
N LEU A 62 0.19 10.10 1.03
CA LEU A 62 -0.96 9.43 0.41
C LEU A 62 -1.31 8.07 1.05
N CYS A 63 -0.36 7.47 1.78
CA CYS A 63 -0.59 6.32 2.66
C CYS A 63 -1.36 6.66 3.96
N GLU A 64 -1.91 7.88 4.06
CA GLU A 64 -2.74 8.39 5.17
C GLU A 64 -2.00 8.67 6.49
N HIS A 65 -0.72 8.34 6.58
CA HIS A 65 0.11 8.77 7.70
C HIS A 65 0.39 10.27 7.66
N SER A 66 0.23 10.88 8.83
CA SER A 66 0.28 12.33 9.01
C SER A 66 1.16 12.68 10.21
N PHE A 67 1.94 13.76 10.07
CA PHE A 67 2.99 14.13 11.02
C PHE A 67 3.09 15.64 11.17
N HIS A 68 3.49 16.12 12.35
CA HIS A 68 3.94 17.51 12.46
C HIS A 68 5.21 17.69 11.63
N LYS A 69 5.38 18.87 11.02
CA LYS A 69 6.59 19.19 10.25
C LYS A 69 7.89 19.00 11.07
N ASN A 70 7.83 19.22 12.38
CA ASN A 70 8.97 19.09 13.29
C ASN A 70 9.23 17.64 13.73
N CYS A 71 8.23 16.76 13.64
CA CYS A 71 8.38 15.34 13.94
C CYS A 71 9.04 14.57 12.78
N LEU A 72 9.16 15.18 11.59
CA LEU A 72 9.87 14.64 10.43
C LEU A 72 11.31 15.16 10.42
N VAL A 73 12.24 14.39 11.00
CA VAL A 73 13.62 14.81 11.28
C VAL A 73 14.54 14.69 10.06
N GLU A 74 14.42 13.66 9.22
CA GLU A 74 15.47 13.33 8.24
C GLU A 74 15.01 13.19 6.78
N ASN A 75 13.74 12.87 6.51
CA ASN A 75 13.25 12.76 5.13
C ASN A 75 11.79 13.20 5.03
N LYS A 76 11.54 14.31 4.33
CA LYS A 76 10.20 14.91 4.22
C LYS A 76 9.40 14.39 3.03
N ASP A 77 10.06 13.66 2.14
CA ASP A 77 9.47 13.16 0.90
C ASP A 77 9.01 11.70 1.03
N GLU A 78 9.42 11.01 2.09
CA GLU A 78 9.11 9.61 2.35
C GLU A 78 8.43 9.43 3.71
N CYS A 79 7.39 8.59 3.77
CA CYS A 79 6.74 8.27 5.04
C CYS A 79 7.65 7.35 5.87
N PRO A 80 8.03 7.72 7.11
CA PRO A 80 8.95 6.93 7.93
C PRO A 80 8.36 5.57 8.35
N LEU A 81 7.03 5.42 8.36
CA LEU A 81 6.36 4.16 8.72
C LEU A 81 6.25 3.18 7.54
N CYS A 82 6.31 3.66 6.30
CA CYS A 82 6.09 2.82 5.11
C CYS A 82 7.36 2.63 4.27
N ILE A 83 8.46 3.30 4.61
CA ILE A 83 9.63 3.37 3.73
C ILE A 83 10.32 2.02 3.54
N GLU A 84 10.36 1.17 4.57
CA GLU A 84 10.98 -0.15 4.46
C GLU A 84 10.21 -1.04 3.47
N ASP A 85 8.87 -1.06 3.60
CA ASP A 85 8.00 -1.79 2.69
C ASP A 85 8.07 -1.24 1.26
N GLN A 86 8.05 0.09 1.10
CA GLN A 86 8.21 0.72 -0.22
C GLN A 86 9.54 0.35 -0.87
N ARG A 87 10.65 0.39 -0.12
CA ARG A 87 11.98 0.00 -0.64
C ARG A 87 12.01 -1.47 -1.05
N HIS A 88 11.38 -2.35 -0.28
CA HIS A 88 11.28 -3.76 -0.63
C HIS A 88 10.53 -3.96 -1.94
N VAL A 89 9.35 -3.32 -2.09
CA VAL A 89 8.54 -3.39 -3.32
C VAL A 89 9.30 -2.83 -4.51
N LEU A 90 9.90 -1.64 -4.39
CA LEU A 90 10.72 -1.02 -5.45
C LEU A 90 11.91 -1.90 -5.85
N GLY A 91 12.51 -2.60 -4.89
CA GLY A 91 13.57 -3.58 -5.12
C GLY A 91 13.08 -4.80 -5.91
N ILE A 92 11.83 -5.25 -5.70
CA ILE A 92 11.21 -6.30 -6.51
C ILE A 92 10.92 -5.78 -7.92
N THR A 93 10.28 -4.62 -8.07
CA THR A 93 9.91 -4.06 -9.39
C THR A 93 11.14 -3.86 -10.27
N ARG A 94 12.25 -3.36 -9.68
CA ARG A 94 13.55 -3.22 -10.36
C ARG A 94 14.09 -4.57 -10.84
N ARG A 95 13.98 -5.63 -10.03
CA ARG A 95 14.43 -6.99 -10.41
C ARG A 95 13.58 -7.60 -11.52
N LEU A 96 12.29 -7.27 -11.56
CA LEU A 96 11.35 -7.74 -12.57
C LEU A 96 11.41 -6.92 -13.88
N GLY A 97 12.25 -5.89 -13.95
CA GLY A 97 12.35 -5.01 -15.13
C GLY A 97 11.08 -4.17 -15.38
N ALA A 98 10.24 -4.01 -14.36
CA ALA A 98 8.99 -3.26 -14.41
C ALA A 98 9.22 -1.83 -13.89
N THR A 99 10.10 -1.08 -14.56
CA THR A 99 10.28 0.37 -14.41
C THR A 99 10.80 0.95 -15.71
#